data_AF-A0A0H3BZV8-F1
#
_entry.id   AF-A0A0H3BZV8-F1
#
_cell.length_a   1.000
_cell.length_b   1.000
_cell.length_c   1.000
_cell.angle_alpha   90.00
_cell.angle_beta   90.00
_cell.angle_gamma   90.00
#
_symmetry.space_group_name_H-M   'P 1'
#
loop_
_entity.id
_entity.type
_entity.pdbx_description
1 polymer ?
#
loop_
_entity_poly.entity_id
_entity_poly.type
_entity_poly.pdbx_seq_one_letter_code
_entity_poly.pdbx_strand_id
1 'polypeptide(L)' 'MPAYLTIKDKETDKYKTYEIILNLKLFNDTIKLLINKYSNLSKEKLKLFTDE' A
#
# COMPACT_ATOMS: atom_id res chain seq x y z
N MET A 1 8.51 6.33 -3.98
CA MET A 1 8.33 5.50 -5.18
C MET A 1 7.00 5.86 -5.82
N PRO A 2 6.95 6.22 -7.12
CA PRO A 2 5.69 6.49 -7.79
C PRO A 2 4.83 5.21 -7.81
N ALA A 3 3.57 5.34 -7.46
CA ALA A 3 2.58 4.28 -7.56
C ALA A 3 1.32 4.83 -8.24
N TYR A 4 0.54 3.94 -8.83
CA TYR A 4 -0.66 4.32 -9.59
C TYR A 4 -1.89 3.77 -8.90
N LEU A 5 -2.81 4.66 -8.54
CA LEU A 5 -4.10 4.32 -7.96
C LEU A 5 -5.19 4.53 -9.00
N THR A 6 -5.80 3.43 -9.44
CA THR A 6 -6.94 3.50 -10.36
C THR A 6 -8.25 3.40 -9.58
N ILE A 7 -9.10 4.41 -9.72
CA ILE A 7 -10.41 4.48 -9.08
C ILE A 7 -11.49 4.51 -10.15
N LYS A 8 -12.51 3.66 -10.00
CA LYS A 8 -13.73 3.74 -10.80
C LYS A 8 -14.65 4.80 -10.19
N ASP A 9 -14.90 5.85 -10.95
CA ASP A 9 -15.85 6.91 -10.63
C ASP A 9 -17.27 6.34 -10.72
N LYS A 10 -17.99 6.29 -9.60
CA LYS A 10 -19.33 5.68 -9.55
C LYS A 10 -20.39 6.50 -10.27
N GLU A 11 -20.19 7.82 -10.40
CA GLU A 11 -21.17 8.71 -11.02
C GLU A 11 -21.03 8.71 -12.54
N THR A 12 -19.81 8.61 -13.05
CA THR A 12 -19.53 8.67 -14.50
C THR A 12 -19.19 7.32 -15.12
N ASP A 13 -19.10 6.24 -14.31
CA ASP A 13 -18.62 4.89 -14.65
C ASP A 13 -17.20 4.84 -15.25
N LYS A 14 -16.46 5.95 -15.18
CA LYS A 14 -15.12 6.07 -15.78
C LYS A 14 -14.02 5.66 -14.82
N TYR A 15 -12.96 5.07 -15.35
CA TYR A 15 -11.73 4.86 -14.60
C TYR A 15 -10.86 6.11 -14.65
N LYS A 16 -10.36 6.55 -13.49
CA LYS A 16 -9.35 7.59 -13.36
C LYS A 16 -8.13 7.01 -12.67
N THR A 17 -6.95 7.25 -13.23
CA THR A 17 -5.68 6.84 -12.65
C THR A 17 -4.98 8.05 -12.05
N TYR A 18 -4.56 7.93 -10.80
CA TYR A 18 -3.82 8.96 -10.08
C TYR A 18 -2.41 8.48 -9.83
N GLU A 19 -1.43 9.31 -10.15
CA GLU A 19 -0.07 9.11 -9.68
C GLU A 19 -0.02 9.54 -8.21
N ILE A 20 0.42 8.62 -7.35
CA ILE A 20 0.62 8.87 -5.93
C ILE A 20 2.09 8.63 -5.60
N ILE A 21 2.65 9.49 -4.74
CA ILE A 21 3.98 9.29 -4.21
C ILE A 21 3.88 8.41 -2.97
N LEU A 22 4.29 7.15 -3.11
CA LEU A 22 4.35 6.23 -1.99
C LEU A 22 5.60 6.54 -1.16
N ASN A 23 5.39 6.87 0.11
CA ASN A 23 6.46 6.91 1.11
C ASN A 23 6.69 5.48 1.61
N LEU A 24 7.71 4.82 1.04
CA LEU A 24 8.05 3.42 1.36
C LEU A 24 8.39 3.24 2.84
N LYS A 25 9.09 4.21 3.44
CA LYS A 25 9.42 4.19 4.86
C LYS A 25 8.17 4.17 5.73
N LEU A 26 7.25 5.12 5.49
CA LEU A 26 5.98 5.20 6.22
C LEU A 26 5.15 3.92 6.04
N PHE A 27 5.09 3.38 4.82
CA PHE A 27 4.41 2.13 4.53
C PHE A 27 5.00 0.96 5.34
N ASN A 28 6.31 0.76 5.26
CA ASN A 28 7.01 -0.32 5.97
C ASN A 28 6.86 -0.21 7.49
N ASP A 29 6.98 0.99 8.05
CA ASP A 29 6.81 1.23 9.49
C ASP A 29 5.37 0.92 9.92
N THR A 30 4.37 1.30 9.12
CA THR A 30 2.96 1.00 9.39
C THR A 30 2.69 -0.51 9.34
N ILE A 31 3.24 -1.21 8.36
CA ILE A 31 3.11 -2.67 8.23
C ILE A 31 3.77 -3.38 9.42
N LYS A 32 4.94 -2.94 9.87
CA LYS A 32 5.59 -3.48 11.08
C LYS A 32 4.71 -3.31 12.32
N LEU A 33 4.12 -2.13 12.52
CA LEU A 33 3.21 -1.87 13.64
C LEU A 33 1.96 -2.77 13.57
N LEU A 34 1.37 -2.94 12.39
CA LEU A 34 0.21 -3.81 12.18
C LEU A 34 0.52 -5.26 12.55
N ILE A 35 1.62 -5.80 12.05
CA ILE A 35 2.03 -7.19 12.30
C ILE A 35 2.38 -7.40 13.78
N ASN A 36 3.03 -6.43 14.42
CA ASN A 36 3.34 -6.51 15.85
C ASN A 36 2.07 -6.52 16.70
N LYS A 37 1.06 -5.73 16.32
CA LYS A 37 -0.23 -5.68 17.01
C LYS A 37 -1.08 -6.93 16.77
N TYR A 38 -1.03 -7.47 15.56
CA TYR A 38 -1.80 -8.64 15.14
C TYR A 38 -0.84 -9.75 14.70
N SER A 39 -0.22 -10.39 15.70
CA SER A 39 0.82 -11.42 15.49
C SER A 39 0.33 -12.66 14.75
N ASN A 40 -0.99 -12.85 14.65
CA ASN A 40 -1.67 -13.91 13.91
C ASN A 40 -1.88 -13.62 12.42
N LEU A 41 -1.56 -12.42 11.94
CA LEU A 41 -1.63 -12.11 10.51
C LEU A 41 -0.54 -12.87 9.75
N SER A 42 -0.92 -13.55 8.66
CA SER A 42 0.04 -14.19 7.77
C SER A 42 0.93 -13.14 7.11
N LYS A 43 2.25 -13.35 7.21
CA LYS A 43 3.27 -12.50 6.60
C LYS A 43 3.69 -13.00 5.21
N GLU A 44 3.16 -14.14 4.75
CA GLU A 44 3.63 -14.82 3.54
C GLU A 44 3.52 -13.97 2.27
N LYS A 45 2.50 -13.11 2.19
CA LYS A 45 2.29 -12.20 1.05
C LYS A 45 2.92 -10.83 1.24
N LEU A 46 3.45 -10.54 2.42
CA LEU A 46 4.11 -9.27 2.72
C LEU A 46 5.55 -9.35 2.25
N LYS A 47 5.78 -9.01 0.99
CA LYS A 47 7.12 -8.60 0.54
C LYS A 47 7.38 -7.24 1.16
N LEU A 48 8.04 -7.20 2.31
CA LEU A 48 8.55 -5.95 2.87
C LEU A 48 9.47 -5.35 1.81
N PHE A 49 9.21 -4.09 1.47
CA PHE A 49 10.11 -3.34 0.61
C PHE A 49 11.33 -2.99 1.46
N THR A 50 12.29 -3.90 1.59
CA THR A 50 13.57 -3.55 2.21
C THR A 50 14.24 -2.52 1.31
N ASP A 51 14.36 -1.30 1.81
CA ASP A 51 15.28 -0.28 1.28
C ASP A 51 16.64 -0.96 1.07
N GLU A 52 17.09 -0.97 -0.18
CA GLU A 52 18.52 -1.07 -0.50
C GLU A 52 19.10 0.35 -0.44
#